data_AF-A0A7Y6M8E7-F1
#
_entry.id   AF-A0A7Y6M8E7-F1
#
_cell.length_a   1.000
_cell.length_b   1.000
_cell.length_c   1.000
_cell.angle_alpha   90.00
_cell.angle_beta   90.00
_cell.angle_gamma   90.00
#
_symmetry.space_group_name_H-M   'P 1'
#
loop_
_entity.id
_entity.type
_entity.pdbx_description
1 polymer ?
#
loop_
_entity_poly.entity_id
_entity_poly.type
_entity_poly.pdbx_seq_one_letter_code
_entity_poly.pdbx_strand_id
1 'polypeptide(L)' 'FKVLIKEMQSLCLNVEVLSSDGMSIEMRDTDEDVFRAAEELGIDLSRRPNEGAMNVEEI' A
#
# COMPACT_ATOMS: atom_id res chain seq x y z
N PHE A 1 -14.83 -5.12 -1.41
CA PHE A 1 -14.79 -6.10 -2.52
C PHE A 1 -13.61 -7.06 -2.43
N LYS A 2 -12.37 -6.58 -2.19
CA LYS A 2 -11.19 -7.45 -2.02
C LYS A 2 -11.38 -8.58 -0.99
N VAL A 3 -11.99 -8.29 0.16
CA VAL A 3 -12.27 -9.30 1.21
C VAL A 3 -13.13 -10.44 0.67
N LEU A 4 -14.25 -10.12 -0.01
CA LEU A 4 -15.14 -11.13 -0.61
C LEU A 4 -14.39 -12.01 -1.63
N ILE A 5 -13.51 -11.43 -2.45
CA ILE A 5 -12.69 -12.21 -3.40
C ILE A 5 -11.75 -13.17 -2.66
N LYS A 6 -11.06 -12.69 -1.62
CA LYS A 6 -10.20 -13.52 -0.78
C LYS A 6 -11.00 -14.61 -0.04
N GLU A 7 -12.22 -14.33 0.41
CA GLU A 7 -13.12 -15.32 1.01
C GLU A 7 -13.55 -16.40 0.00
N MET A 8 -13.94 -16.01 -1.21
CA MET A 8 -14.30 -16.97 -2.28
C MET A 8 -13.10 -17.83 -2.69
N GLN A 9 -11.90 -17.24 -2.81
CA GLN A 9 -10.66 -17.98 -3.06
C GLN A 9 -10.34 -18.97 -1.92
N SER A 10 -10.63 -18.60 -0.67
CA SER A 10 -10.46 -19.48 0.49
C SER A 10 -11.38 -20.71 0.47
N LEU A 11 -12.45 -20.66 -0.33
CA LEU A 11 -13.33 -21.80 -0.63
C LEU A 11 -12.87 -22.64 -1.85
N CYS A 12 -11.64 -22.43 -2.33
CA CYS A 12 -11.06 -23.07 -3.52
C CYS A 12 -11.78 -22.73 -4.84
N LEU A 13 -12.43 -21.56 -4.93
CA LEU A 13 -13.05 -21.09 -6.16
C LEU A 13 -12.02 -20.34 -7.03
N ASN A 14 -12.06 -20.56 -8.35
CA ASN A 14 -11.29 -19.73 -9.28
C ASN A 14 -12.01 -18.38 -9.44
N VAL A 15 -11.36 -17.31 -8.98
CA VAL A 15 -11.91 -15.95 -9.04
C VAL A 15 -10.91 -15.06 -9.75
N GLU A 16 -11.31 -14.56 -10.91
CA GLU A 16 -10.52 -13.67 -11.75
C GLU A 16 -11.27 -12.36 -11.96
N VAL A 17 -10.51 -11.27 -12.04
CA VAL A 17 -11.04 -9.93 -12.28
C VAL A 17 -10.54 -9.52 -13.63
N LEU A 18 -11.44 -9.28 -14.57
CA LEU A 18 -11.08 -8.96 -15.95
C LEU A 18 -11.37 -7.50 -16.27
N SER A 19 -10.50 -6.90 -17.08
CA SER A 19 -10.75 -5.64 -17.78
C SER A 19 -11.84 -5.82 -18.85
N SER A 20 -12.33 -4.72 -19.40
CA SER A 20 -13.29 -4.74 -20.52
C SER A 20 -12.74 -5.45 -21.77
N ASP A 21 -11.42 -5.43 -21.95
CA ASP A 21 -10.66 -6.15 -22.98
C ASP A 21 -10.36 -7.62 -22.64
N GLY A 22 -10.80 -8.11 -21.47
CA GLY A 22 -10.65 -9.50 -21.06
C GLY A 22 -9.30 -9.85 -20.43
N MET A 23 -8.41 -8.88 -20.20
CA MET A 23 -7.15 -9.10 -19.49
C MET A 23 -7.37 -9.18 -17.97
N SER A 24 -6.63 -10.06 -17.30
CA SER A 24 -6.65 -10.16 -15.83
C SER A 24 -6.07 -8.90 -15.18
N ILE A 25 -6.74 -8.43 -14.13
CA ILE A 25 -6.35 -7.27 -13.33
C ILE A 25 -5.89 -7.78 -11.96
N GLU A 26 -4.66 -7.42 -11.57
CA GLU A 26 -4.20 -7.61 -10.21
C GLU A 26 -4.86 -6.61 -9.26
N MET A 27 -5.49 -7.13 -8.19
CA MET A 27 -5.96 -6.30 -7.09
C MET A 27 -4.83 -6.09 -6.07
N ARG A 28 -4.03 -5.04 -6.27
CA ARG A 28 -2.99 -4.63 -5.30
C ARG A 28 -3.58 -4.23 -3.97
N ASP A 29 -2.94 -4.54 -2.85
CA ASP A 29 -3.42 -4.15 -1.52
C ASP A 29 -3.12 -2.68 -1.24
N THR A 30 -4.04 -1.98 -0.56
CA THR A 30 -3.96 -0.52 -0.37
C THR A 30 -2.75 -0.12 0.48
N ASP A 31 -2.30 -1.00 1.38
CA ASP A 31 -1.07 -0.80 2.16
C ASP A 31 0.17 -0.70 1.26
N GLU A 32 0.27 -1.51 0.21
CA GLU A 32 1.40 -1.52 -0.72
C GLU A 32 1.49 -0.22 -1.53
N ASP A 33 0.33 0.36 -1.88
CA ASP A 33 0.25 1.66 -2.57
C ASP A 33 0.72 2.82 -1.67
N VAL A 34 0.50 2.75 -0.35
CA VAL A 34 0.97 3.78 0.60
C VAL A 34 2.50 3.76 0.72
N PHE A 35 3.10 2.57 0.78
CA PHE A 35 4.56 2.44 0.81
C PHE A 35 5.20 2.98 -0.47
N ARG A 36 4.65 2.63 -1.63
CA ARG A 36 5.15 3.14 -2.91
C ARG A 36 4.93 4.65 -3.06
N ALA A 37 3.78 5.19 -2.63
CA ALA A 37 3.52 6.62 -2.67
C ALA A 37 4.49 7.39 -1.76
N ALA A 38 4.80 6.86 -0.58
CA ALA A 38 5.80 7.43 0.32
C ALA A 38 7.22 7.41 -0.29
N GLU A 39 7.60 6.31 -0.95
CA GLU A 39 8.87 6.19 -1.67
C GLU A 39 8.95 7.18 -2.85
N GLU A 40 7.88 7.31 -3.63
CA GLU A 40 7.81 8.21 -4.80
C GLU A 40 7.73 9.70 -4.40
N LEU A 41 7.24 10.01 -3.19
CA LEU A 41 7.31 11.34 -2.58
C LEU A 41 8.61 11.60 -1.82
N GLY A 42 9.50 10.60 -1.67
CA GLY A 42 10.76 10.72 -0.92
C GLY A 42 10.58 10.88 0.59
N ILE A 43 9.45 10.46 1.15
CA ILE A 43 9.16 10.56 2.58
C ILE A 43 9.57 9.25 3.25
N ASP A 44 10.72 9.26 3.92
CA ASP A 44 11.18 8.12 4.71
C ASP A 44 10.40 8.01 6.03
N LEU A 45 9.36 7.15 6.06
CA LEU A 45 8.60 6.84 7.28
C LEU A 45 9.46 6.17 8.37
N SER A 46 10.65 5.67 8.04
CA SER A 46 11.61 5.11 9.01
C SER A 46 12.23 6.18 9.90
N ARG A 47 12.31 7.42 9.41
CA ARG A 47 12.91 8.54 10.12
C ARG A 47 11.81 9.32 10.83
N ARG A 48 11.54 8.96 12.08
CA ARG A 48 10.68 9.75 12.97
C ARG A 48 11.14 11.21 12.92
N PRO A 49 10.26 12.19 12.62
CA PRO A 49 10.66 13.58 12.40
C PRO A 49 11.07 14.33 13.70
N ASN A 50 11.32 13.62 14.80
CA ASN A 50 11.44 14.21 16.13
C ASN A 50 12.77 13.95 16.86
N GLU A 51 13.81 13.46 16.18
CA GLU A 51 15.14 13.25 16.79
C GLU A 51 16.21 14.26 16.31
N GLY A 52 15.85 15.23 15.47
CA GLY A 52 16.80 16.20 14.90
C GLY A 52 16.55 17.68 15.15
N ALA A 53 15.49 18.06 15.90
CA ALA A 53 15.01 19.44 15.97
C ALA A 53 14.84 20.00 17.39
N MET A 54 15.60 19.52 18.39
CA MET A 54 15.63 20.11 19.74
C MET A 54 17.05 20.14 20.30
N ASN A 55 17.95 20.85 19.64
CA ASN A 55 19.22 21.31 20.23
C ASN A 55 19.82 22.47 19.42
N VAL A 56 19.03 23.53 19.21
CA VAL A 56 19.57 24.88 18.97
C VAL A 56 18.61 25.89 19.61
N GLU A 57 18.92 26.32 20.83
CA GLU A 57 18.79 27.71 21.31
C GLU A 57 19.27 27.73 22.78
N GLU A 58 20.59 27.63 22.93
CA GLU A 58 21.28 28.40 23.96
C GLU A 58 21.55 29.76 23.32
N ILE A 59 20.80 30.79 23.74
CA ILE A 59 21.13 32.24 23.87
C ILE A 59 19.96 32.91 24.57
#